data_AF-A0A7V9SCY5-F1
#
_entry.id   AF-A0A7V9SCY5-F1
#
_cell.length_a   1.000
_cell.length_b   1.000
_cell.length_c   1.000
_cell.angle_alpha   90.00
_cell.angle_beta   90.00
_cell.angle_gamma   90.00
#
_symmetry.space_group_name_H-M   'P 1'
#
loop_
_entity.id
_entity.type
_entity.pdbx_description
1 polymer ?
#
loop_
_entity_poly.entity_id
_entity_poly.type
_entity_poly.pdbx_seq_one_letter_code
_entity_poly.pdbx_strand_id
1 'polypeptide(L)'
;MQPFICATCGAQFAATAAPPPVCPLCADDRQYIGHEGQRWTTLDELRRDHRNHIAAIALGLSGIATAPAVAIGQQAHLIETAAGNVLWNCISLIDDETAAAVERGGGLAAIAISHPHFFTSMVEWSRVFGGAPIFVHGDDRAWVMRPDAAIQFWTGETVDPLPGSGLTLIRCGGHFPGSCVLHWPEGAGGDGALLTGDTIQVVSDRCWVSFMYSYPNLIPLGPNAIRGIVDAVAPYDFERLYGAWSGHVVASDAKAAVRRSAERYLEKIGR
;
A
#
# COMPACT_ATOMS: atom_id res chain seq x y z
N MET A 1 24.31 13.03 8.71
CA MET A 1 23.68 12.14 7.71
C MET A 1 22.22 12.02 8.08
N GLN A 2 21.31 11.98 7.09
CA GLN A 2 19.88 11.86 7.33
C GLN A 2 19.21 11.03 6.24
N PRO A 3 18.07 10.36 6.52
CA PRO A 3 17.24 9.74 5.50
C PRO A 3 16.65 10.78 4.55
N PHE A 4 16.66 10.50 3.25
CA PHE A 4 15.98 11.32 2.24
C PHE A 4 14.76 10.60 1.70
N ILE A 5 13.73 11.37 1.37
CA ILE A 5 12.46 10.89 0.81
C ILE A 5 12.37 11.39 -0.63
N CYS A 6 12.13 10.49 -1.58
CA CYS A 6 11.86 10.88 -2.96
C CYS A 6 10.54 11.67 -3.00
N ALA A 7 10.55 12.90 -3.51
CA ALA A 7 9.35 13.74 -3.53
C ALA A 7 8.26 13.21 -4.48
N THR A 8 8.62 12.38 -5.46
CA THR A 8 7.67 11.81 -6.44
C THR A 8 6.99 10.53 -5.93
N CYS A 9 7.76 9.54 -5.47
CA CYS A 9 7.21 8.24 -5.06
C CYS A 9 7.13 8.04 -3.54
N GLY A 10 7.72 8.93 -2.74
CA GLY A 10 7.69 8.85 -1.28
C GLY A 10 8.63 7.83 -0.66
N ALA A 11 9.35 7.02 -1.46
CA ALA A 11 10.31 6.05 -0.95
C ALA A 11 11.41 6.76 -0.14
N GLN A 12 11.65 6.26 1.07
CA GLN A 12 12.69 6.75 1.96
C GLN A 12 13.96 5.90 1.83
N PHE A 13 15.11 6.58 1.82
CA PHE A 13 16.42 5.99 1.63
C PHE A 13 17.19 5.94 2.94
N ALA A 14 18.17 5.03 3.02
CA ALA A 14 19.14 5.01 4.10
C ALA A 14 19.83 6.38 4.29
N ALA A 15 20.30 6.65 5.50
CA ALA A 15 20.86 7.94 5.83
C ALA A 15 22.17 8.21 5.07
N THR A 16 22.24 9.36 4.38
CA THR A 16 23.42 9.82 3.63
C THR A 16 23.73 11.28 3.95
N ALA A 17 24.86 11.80 3.46
CA ALA A 17 25.20 13.22 3.60
C ALA A 17 24.46 14.12 2.59
N ALA A 18 24.17 13.59 1.41
CA ALA A 18 23.43 14.22 0.33
C ALA A 18 22.43 13.23 -0.27
N PRO A 19 21.31 13.68 -0.85
CA PRO A 19 20.35 12.77 -1.45
C PRO A 19 20.98 11.98 -2.60
N PRO A 20 20.50 10.75 -2.89
CA PRO A 20 20.92 10.00 -4.06
C PRO A 20 20.71 10.81 -5.35
N PRO A 21 21.53 10.62 -6.40
CA PRO A 21 21.38 11.36 -7.65
C PRO A 21 20.06 11.03 -8.36
N VAL A 22 19.59 9.78 -8.22
CA VAL A 22 18.38 9.26 -8.85
C VAL A 22 17.69 8.31 -7.88
N CYS A 23 16.36 8.37 -7.82
CA CYS A 23 15.55 7.36 -7.13
C CYS A 23 15.36 6.14 -8.06
N PRO A 24 15.86 4.94 -7.71
CA PRO A 24 15.72 3.76 -8.55
C PRO A 24 14.25 3.36 -8.79
N LEU A 25 13.35 3.62 -7.83
CA LEU A 25 11.92 3.40 -8.03
C LEU A 25 11.32 4.34 -9.08
N CYS A 26 11.74 5.60 -9.13
CA CYS A 26 11.27 6.57 -10.14
C CYS A 26 11.91 6.36 -11.51
N ALA A 27 13.09 5.72 -11.56
CA ALA A 27 13.75 5.35 -12.81
C ALA A 27 13.22 4.02 -13.38
N ASP A 28 12.47 3.25 -12.59
CA ASP A 28 11.71 2.08 -13.05
C ASP A 28 10.55 2.53 -13.95
N ASP A 29 10.23 1.75 -14.98
CA ASP A 29 9.18 2.07 -15.95
C ASP A 29 7.75 1.96 -15.38
N ARG A 30 7.61 1.50 -14.13
CA ARG A 30 6.37 1.56 -13.33
C ARG A 30 6.10 2.94 -12.71
N GLN A 31 7.07 3.84 -12.78
CA GLN A 31 6.99 5.19 -12.23
C GLN A 31 7.65 6.18 -13.20
N TYR A 32 7.96 7.37 -12.72
CA TYR A 32 8.63 8.41 -13.47
C TYR A 32 9.48 9.28 -12.55
N ILE A 33 10.50 9.90 -13.14
CA ILE A 33 11.15 11.07 -12.55
C ILE A 33 10.22 12.26 -12.80
N GLY A 34 9.97 13.08 -11.76
CA GLY A 34 9.08 14.23 -11.88
C GLY A 34 9.44 15.14 -13.06
N HIS A 35 8.46 15.83 -13.63
CA HIS A 35 8.65 16.68 -14.82
C HIS A 35 9.69 17.79 -14.63
N GLU A 36 9.91 18.22 -13.38
CA GLU A 36 10.94 19.21 -13.00
C GLU A 36 12.25 18.55 -12.53
N GLY A 37 12.44 17.26 -12.83
CA GLY A 37 13.58 16.46 -12.42
C GLY A 37 13.39 15.76 -11.06
N GLN A 38 14.46 15.06 -10.65
CA GLN A 38 14.48 14.37 -9.36
C GLN A 38 14.52 15.39 -8.22
N ARG A 39 13.53 15.31 -7.31
CA ARG A 39 13.48 16.10 -6.09
C ARG A 39 13.47 15.21 -4.86
N TRP A 40 13.96 15.77 -3.77
CA TRP A 40 14.11 15.10 -2.49
C TRP A 40 13.58 15.98 -1.39
N THR A 41 13.03 15.36 -0.36
CA THR A 41 12.66 16.00 0.90
C THR A 41 13.14 15.13 2.07
N THR A 42 12.78 15.52 3.29
CA THR A 42 13.08 14.82 4.53
C THR A 42 11.84 14.76 5.39
N LEU A 43 11.83 13.87 6.38
CA LEU A 43 10.72 13.80 7.32
C LEU A 43 10.56 15.12 8.11
N ASP A 44 11.66 15.77 8.46
CA ASP A 44 11.64 17.05 9.18
C ASP A 44 11.13 18.21 8.34
N GLU A 45 11.34 18.18 7.02
CA GLU A 45 10.69 19.14 6.10
C GLU A 45 9.19 18.91 6.03
N LEU A 46 8.75 17.66 5.81
CA LEU A 46 7.32 17.33 5.74
C LEU A 46 6.58 17.72 7.02
N ARG A 47 7.19 17.52 8.20
CA ARG A 47 6.59 17.91 9.48
C ARG A 47 6.32 19.41 9.62
N ARG A 48 7.01 20.28 8.86
CA ARG A 48 6.82 21.74 8.99
C ARG A 48 5.50 22.18 8.40
N ASP A 49 5.14 21.67 7.23
CA ASP A 49 4.06 22.19 6.38
C ASP A 49 3.01 21.15 5.96
N HIS A 50 3.19 19.87 6.30
CA HIS A 50 2.20 18.81 6.09
C HIS A 50 1.62 18.32 7.41
N ARG A 51 0.37 17.84 7.38
CA ARG A 51 -0.32 17.20 8.51
C ARG A 51 -1.03 15.95 8.02
N ASN A 52 -1.15 14.95 8.88
CA ASN A 52 -2.03 13.82 8.60
C ASN A 52 -3.45 14.10 9.08
N HIS A 53 -4.42 13.62 8.32
CA HIS A 53 -5.83 13.55 8.69
C HIS A 53 -6.22 12.09 8.85
N ILE A 54 -6.78 11.78 10.01
CA ILE A 54 -7.30 10.44 10.32
C ILE A 54 -8.82 10.50 10.24
N ALA A 55 -9.43 9.66 9.42
CA ALA A 55 -10.88 9.60 9.24
C ALA A 55 -11.38 8.16 9.21
N ALA A 56 -12.49 7.90 9.88
CA ALA A 56 -13.16 6.61 9.82
C ALA A 56 -13.68 6.36 8.39
N ILE A 57 -13.40 5.18 7.85
CA ILE A 57 -13.89 4.71 6.54
C ILE A 57 -15.05 3.72 6.76
N ALA A 58 -14.87 2.79 7.68
CA ALA A 58 -15.85 1.80 8.09
C ALA A 58 -15.60 1.40 9.56
N LEU A 59 -16.46 0.57 10.15
CA LEU A 59 -16.23 0.02 11.48
C LEU A 59 -14.89 -0.75 11.49
N GLY A 60 -13.99 -0.38 12.41
CA GLY A 60 -12.65 -0.97 12.54
C GLY A 60 -11.67 -0.60 11.42
N LEU A 61 -11.99 0.40 10.59
CA LEU A 61 -11.13 0.85 9.48
C LEU A 61 -11.06 2.37 9.43
N SER A 62 -9.86 2.91 9.63
CA SER A 62 -9.57 4.33 9.48
C SER A 62 -8.55 4.57 8.36
N GLY A 63 -8.73 5.65 7.61
CA GLY A 63 -7.75 6.16 6.65
C GLY A 63 -6.86 7.22 7.29
N ILE A 64 -5.56 7.20 6.97
CA ILE A 64 -4.59 8.22 7.36
C ILE A 64 -4.01 8.82 6.07
N ALA A 65 -4.31 10.09 5.81
CA ALA A 65 -3.88 10.78 4.59
C ALA A 65 -3.14 12.08 4.92
N THR A 66 -2.06 12.37 4.19
CA THR A 66 -1.27 13.59 4.36
C THR A 66 -1.85 14.74 3.53
N ALA A 67 -1.99 15.92 4.14
CA ALA A 67 -2.39 17.17 3.51
C ALA A 67 -1.35 18.29 3.78
N PRO A 68 -0.90 19.05 2.76
CA PRO A 68 -1.12 18.82 1.33
C PRO A 68 -0.63 17.43 0.86
N ALA A 69 -1.07 16.99 -0.31
CA ALA A 69 -0.63 15.69 -0.83
C ALA A 69 0.88 15.71 -1.12
N VAL A 70 1.56 14.64 -0.73
CA VAL A 70 2.97 14.39 -1.03
C VAL A 70 3.11 13.07 -1.78
N ALA A 71 4.17 12.92 -2.58
CA ALA A 71 4.42 11.72 -3.38
C ALA A 71 3.20 11.36 -4.26
N ILE A 72 2.73 10.12 -4.20
CA ILE A 72 1.57 9.66 -4.97
C ILE A 72 0.21 9.97 -4.30
N GLY A 73 0.22 10.68 -3.16
CA GLY A 73 -0.98 11.16 -2.48
C GLY A 73 -1.89 10.07 -1.92
N GLN A 74 -1.34 8.90 -1.62
CA GLN A 74 -2.06 7.76 -1.06
C GLN A 74 -2.45 7.95 0.41
N GLN A 75 -3.34 7.10 0.91
CA GLN A 75 -3.61 6.94 2.33
C GLN A 75 -3.12 5.59 2.85
N ALA A 76 -2.66 5.56 4.10
CA ALA A 76 -2.51 4.32 4.85
C ALA A 76 -3.86 3.93 5.47
N HIS A 77 -4.07 2.65 5.72
CA HIS A 77 -5.27 2.15 6.40
C HIS A 77 -4.90 1.56 7.74
N LEU A 78 -5.51 2.05 8.82
CA LEU A 78 -5.42 1.46 10.16
C LEU A 78 -6.58 0.48 10.32
N ILE A 79 -6.26 -0.81 10.45
CA ILE A 79 -7.23 -1.89 10.63
C ILE A 79 -7.18 -2.32 12.10
N GLU A 80 -8.31 -2.20 12.78
CA GLU A 80 -8.46 -2.58 14.18
C GLU A 80 -8.93 -4.03 14.27
N THR A 81 -8.21 -4.85 15.03
CA THR A 81 -8.55 -6.26 15.25
C THR A 81 -8.40 -6.61 16.73
N ALA A 82 -9.03 -7.71 17.17
CA ALA A 82 -8.90 -8.18 18.55
C ALA A 82 -7.44 -8.57 18.91
N ALA A 83 -6.60 -8.89 17.93
CA ALA A 83 -5.19 -9.23 18.12
C ALA A 83 -4.25 -8.01 18.12
N GLY A 84 -4.78 -6.81 17.86
CA GLY A 84 -4.03 -5.57 17.70
C GLY A 84 -4.24 -4.92 16.34
N ASN A 85 -3.71 -3.71 16.17
CA ASN A 85 -3.93 -2.95 14.95
C ASN A 85 -2.86 -3.24 13.90
N VAL A 86 -3.27 -3.32 12.63
CA VAL A 86 -2.38 -3.46 11.48
C VAL A 86 -2.46 -2.21 10.62
N LEU A 87 -1.31 -1.64 10.28
CA LEU A 87 -1.22 -0.58 9.28
C LEU A 87 -1.05 -1.24 7.89
N TRP A 88 -2.06 -1.12 7.04
CA TRP A 88 -2.00 -1.54 5.65
C TRP A 88 -1.54 -0.40 4.75
N ASN A 89 -0.45 -0.67 4.03
CA ASN A 89 0.37 0.32 3.32
C ASN A 89 0.87 1.44 4.24
N CYS A 90 1.82 2.24 3.73
CA CYS A 90 2.44 3.30 4.52
C CYS A 90 2.44 4.64 3.76
N ILE A 91 2.59 5.72 4.52
CA ILE A 91 2.73 7.10 4.02
C ILE A 91 4.03 7.71 4.53
N SER A 92 4.50 8.77 3.85
CA SER A 92 5.81 9.36 4.14
C SER A 92 5.86 10.16 5.45
N LEU A 93 4.74 10.76 5.88
CA LEU A 93 4.70 11.59 7.08
C LEU A 93 4.29 10.76 8.31
N ILE A 94 5.14 10.81 9.34
CA ILE A 94 4.78 10.46 10.72
C ILE A 94 5.24 11.60 11.64
N ASP A 95 4.29 12.21 12.34
CA ASP A 95 4.48 13.28 13.31
C ASP A 95 3.94 12.89 14.69
N ASP A 96 4.27 13.68 15.72
CA ASP A 96 3.91 13.37 17.11
C ASP A 96 2.39 13.34 17.33
N GLU A 97 1.64 14.18 16.61
CA GLU A 97 0.17 14.22 16.69
C GLU A 97 -0.46 12.95 16.14
N THR A 98 -0.01 12.51 14.96
CA THR A 98 -0.41 11.24 14.34
C THR A 98 -0.04 10.07 15.23
N ALA A 99 1.21 10.04 15.72
CA ALA A 99 1.70 8.98 16.59
C ALA A 99 0.84 8.85 17.84
N ALA A 100 0.57 9.98 18.51
CA ALA A 100 -0.26 10.01 19.70
C ALA A 100 -1.72 9.59 19.41
N ALA A 101 -2.27 9.93 18.23
CA ALA A 101 -3.61 9.51 17.84
C ALA A 101 -3.72 8.00 17.62
N VAL A 102 -2.76 7.40 16.92
CA VAL A 102 -2.69 5.95 16.69
C VAL A 102 -2.43 5.21 18.01
N GLU A 103 -1.55 5.74 18.88
CA GLU A 103 -1.26 5.14 20.18
C GLU A 103 -2.48 5.12 21.09
N ARG A 104 -3.27 6.20 21.12
CA ARG A 104 -4.57 6.23 21.84
C ARG A 104 -5.56 5.19 21.31
N GLY A 105 -5.45 4.81 20.04
CA GLY A 105 -6.24 3.77 19.40
C GLY A 105 -5.70 2.35 19.58
N GLY A 106 -4.63 2.14 20.36
CA GLY A 106 -4.04 0.82 20.62
C GLY A 106 -2.70 0.58 19.91
N GLY A 107 -2.09 1.60 19.31
CA GLY A 107 -0.77 1.51 18.69
C GLY A 107 -0.79 0.69 17.41
N LEU A 108 0.37 0.13 17.02
CA LEU A 108 0.52 -0.80 15.88
C LEU A 108 1.16 -2.11 16.34
N ALA A 109 0.52 -3.23 15.99
CA ALA A 109 1.06 -4.57 16.20
C ALA A 109 1.86 -5.06 14.98
N ALA A 110 1.50 -4.61 13.78
CA ALA A 110 2.23 -4.90 12.54
C ALA A 110 2.00 -3.83 11.47
N ILE A 111 2.93 -3.75 10.52
CA ILE A 111 2.80 -2.97 9.29
C ILE A 111 2.86 -3.97 8.13
N ALA A 112 1.91 -3.91 7.21
CA ALA A 112 1.88 -4.76 6.03
C ALA A 112 1.80 -3.89 4.78
N ILE A 113 2.61 -4.19 3.75
CA ILE A 113 2.74 -3.30 2.59
C ILE A 113 2.57 -4.07 1.29
N SER A 114 1.73 -3.53 0.41
CA SER A 114 1.37 -4.16 -0.86
C SER A 114 2.55 -4.35 -1.81
N HIS A 115 3.33 -3.29 -2.09
CA HIS A 115 4.43 -3.28 -3.06
C HIS A 115 5.27 -1.97 -2.94
N PRO A 116 6.37 -1.80 -3.72
CA PRO A 116 7.39 -0.77 -3.52
C PRO A 116 6.93 0.69 -3.45
N HIS A 117 5.90 1.10 -4.18
CA HIS A 117 5.41 2.48 -4.12
C HIS A 117 4.82 2.85 -2.75
N PHE A 118 4.47 1.85 -1.94
CA PHE A 118 3.89 2.04 -0.61
C PHE A 118 4.90 1.81 0.52
N PHE A 119 6.16 1.46 0.23
CA PHE A 119 7.21 1.29 1.26
C PHE A 119 7.47 2.59 2.02
N THR A 120 7.42 3.73 1.32
CA THR A 120 7.50 5.09 1.87
C THR A 120 8.48 5.24 3.04
N SER A 121 7.99 5.65 4.22
CA SER A 121 8.75 5.83 5.46
C SER A 121 8.47 4.72 6.48
N MET A 122 8.15 3.50 6.03
CA MET A 122 7.77 2.35 6.88
C MET A 122 8.68 2.10 8.09
N VAL A 123 9.98 2.38 7.95
CA VAL A 123 10.96 2.25 9.04
C VAL A 123 10.74 3.28 10.13
N GLU A 124 10.37 4.51 9.79
CA GLU A 124 10.05 5.55 10.78
C GLU A 124 8.76 5.22 11.52
N TRP A 125 7.73 4.75 10.80
CA TRP A 125 6.50 4.25 11.42
C TRP A 125 6.79 3.10 12.39
N SER A 126 7.51 2.07 11.95
CA SER A 126 7.88 0.94 12.81
C SER A 126 8.59 1.41 14.08
N ARG A 127 9.59 2.30 13.97
CA ARG A 127 10.34 2.82 15.12
C ARG A 127 9.48 3.60 16.10
N VAL A 128 8.57 4.44 15.60
CA VAL A 128 7.64 5.21 16.46
C VAL A 128 6.76 4.28 17.29
N PHE A 129 6.33 3.16 16.72
CA PHE A 129 5.50 2.16 17.41
C PHE A 129 6.32 0.97 17.94
N GLY A 130 7.47 1.25 18.56
CA GLY A 130 8.22 0.25 19.33
C GLY A 130 8.92 -0.84 18.51
N GLY A 131 9.12 -0.61 17.21
CA GLY A 131 9.72 -1.60 16.30
C GLY A 131 8.72 -2.60 15.74
N ALA A 132 7.46 -2.19 15.52
CA ALA A 132 6.43 -3.05 14.92
C ALA A 132 6.95 -3.72 13.62
N PRO A 133 6.78 -5.05 13.46
CA PRO A 133 7.28 -5.77 12.30
C PRO A 133 6.65 -5.27 10.99
N ILE A 134 7.47 -5.16 9.95
CA ILE A 134 7.06 -4.68 8.61
C ILE A 134 7.09 -5.87 7.64
N PHE A 135 5.93 -6.30 7.17
CA PHE A 135 5.79 -7.39 6.22
C PHE A 135 5.90 -6.85 4.78
N VAL A 136 6.96 -7.30 4.09
CA VAL A 136 7.24 -7.00 2.67
C VAL A 136 7.47 -8.33 1.95
N HIS A 137 6.91 -8.49 0.75
CA HIS A 137 7.16 -9.71 -0.02
C HIS A 137 8.64 -9.77 -0.46
N GLY A 138 9.27 -10.94 -0.33
CA GLY A 138 10.70 -11.17 -0.62
C GLY A 138 11.12 -10.79 -2.04
N ASP A 139 10.26 -11.05 -3.03
CA ASP A 139 10.50 -10.65 -4.43
C ASP A 139 10.67 -9.14 -4.61
N ASP A 140 10.10 -8.32 -3.73
CA ASP A 140 10.22 -6.86 -3.82
C ASP A 140 11.41 -6.31 -3.00
N ARG A 141 12.25 -7.19 -2.43
CA ARG A 141 13.41 -6.80 -1.61
C ARG A 141 14.37 -5.84 -2.32
N ALA A 142 14.53 -5.98 -3.63
CA ALA A 142 15.44 -5.13 -4.41
C ALA A 142 15.02 -3.64 -4.40
N TRP A 143 13.74 -3.34 -4.15
CA TRP A 143 13.24 -1.98 -4.07
C TRP A 143 13.21 -1.39 -2.64
N VAL A 144 13.75 -2.12 -1.64
CA VAL A 144 13.90 -1.59 -0.27
C VAL A 144 15.11 -0.66 -0.19
N MET A 145 14.85 0.64 -0.25
CA MET A 145 15.91 1.69 -0.26
C MET A 145 16.45 2.03 1.13
N ARG A 146 15.73 1.65 2.19
CA ARG A 146 16.14 1.78 3.58
C ARG A 146 16.01 0.43 4.28
N PRO A 147 17.10 -0.36 4.39
CA PRO A 147 17.07 -1.61 5.12
C PRO A 147 16.91 -1.33 6.63
N ASP A 148 16.18 -2.21 7.32
CA ASP A 148 16.00 -2.18 8.77
C ASP A 148 15.67 -3.59 9.28
N ALA A 149 15.99 -3.88 10.54
CA ALA A 149 15.77 -5.19 11.16
C ALA A 149 14.28 -5.49 11.40
N ALA A 150 13.43 -4.46 11.45
CA ALA A 150 11.98 -4.65 11.56
C ALA A 150 11.35 -5.26 10.29
N ILE A 151 12.06 -5.23 9.14
CA ILE A 151 11.52 -5.73 7.86
C ILE A 151 11.56 -7.26 7.83
N GLN A 152 10.38 -7.86 7.81
CA GLN A 152 10.14 -9.29 7.62
C GLN A 152 9.84 -9.56 6.16
N PHE A 153 10.79 -10.22 5.49
CA PHE A 153 10.59 -10.68 4.13
C PHE A 153 9.87 -12.01 4.13
N TRP A 154 8.62 -12.01 3.70
CA TRP A 154 7.82 -13.23 3.54
C TRP A 154 7.92 -13.75 2.11
N THR A 155 7.65 -15.04 1.92
CA THR A 155 7.76 -15.72 0.61
C THR A 155 6.58 -16.65 0.41
N GLY A 156 6.28 -16.97 -0.84
CA GLY A 156 5.17 -17.85 -1.21
C GLY A 156 3.89 -17.06 -1.48
N GLU A 157 2.76 -17.75 -1.47
CA GLU A 157 1.50 -17.16 -1.93
C GLU A 157 0.77 -16.37 -0.84
N THR A 158 0.94 -16.74 0.43
CA THR A 158 0.22 -16.11 1.54
C THR A 158 1.04 -16.05 2.83
N VAL A 159 0.73 -15.08 3.69
CA VAL A 159 1.24 -15.01 5.07
C VAL A 159 0.23 -14.32 5.98
N ASP A 160 0.16 -14.74 7.24
CA ASP A 160 -0.58 -14.04 8.29
C ASP A 160 0.33 -12.96 8.91
N PRO A 161 0.02 -11.66 8.73
CA PRO A 161 0.84 -10.58 9.29
C PRO A 161 0.65 -10.39 10.80
N LEU A 162 -0.41 -10.95 11.40
CA LEU A 162 -0.71 -10.82 12.82
C LEU A 162 -1.55 -12.03 13.30
N PRO A 163 -0.91 -13.06 13.88
CA PRO A 163 -1.60 -14.25 14.35
C PRO A 163 -2.81 -13.96 15.23
N GLY A 164 -3.96 -14.54 14.88
CA GLY A 164 -5.22 -14.36 15.59
C GLY A 164 -6.06 -13.16 15.14
N SER A 165 -5.57 -12.34 14.21
CA SER A 165 -6.35 -11.26 13.58
C SER A 165 -7.29 -11.74 12.47
N GLY A 166 -7.04 -12.92 11.91
CA GLY A 166 -7.71 -13.44 10.72
C GLY A 166 -7.28 -12.76 9.41
N LEU A 167 -6.36 -11.80 9.45
CA LEU A 167 -5.84 -11.11 8.28
C LEU A 167 -4.96 -12.05 7.45
N THR A 168 -5.00 -11.92 6.13
CA THR A 168 -4.16 -12.70 5.22
C THR A 168 -3.59 -11.81 4.13
N LEU A 169 -2.26 -11.74 4.03
CA LEU A 169 -1.59 -11.19 2.86
C LEU A 169 -1.59 -12.23 1.75
N ILE A 170 -1.93 -11.81 0.54
CA ILE A 170 -2.06 -12.67 -0.64
C ILE A 170 -1.20 -12.07 -1.74
N ARG A 171 -0.17 -12.80 -2.16
CA ARG A 171 0.67 -12.43 -3.29
C ARG A 171 -0.16 -12.56 -4.58
N CYS A 172 -0.15 -11.50 -5.39
CA CYS A 172 -0.81 -11.49 -6.69
C CYS A 172 0.19 -11.30 -7.84
N GLY A 173 1.31 -10.61 -7.58
CA GLY A 173 2.26 -10.21 -8.61
C GLY A 173 1.66 -9.21 -9.60
N GLY A 174 2.20 -9.17 -10.82
CA GLY A 174 1.73 -8.28 -11.88
C GLY A 174 2.32 -6.88 -11.76
N HIS A 175 1.72 -6.01 -10.93
CA HIS A 175 2.14 -4.61 -10.80
C HIS A 175 3.62 -4.53 -10.41
N PHE A 176 4.02 -5.23 -9.35
CA PHE A 176 5.39 -5.66 -9.06
C PHE A 176 5.41 -7.18 -8.88
N PRO A 177 6.59 -7.83 -8.96
CA PRO A 177 6.70 -9.27 -8.73
C PRO A 177 6.11 -9.70 -7.38
N GLY A 178 6.39 -8.96 -6.30
CA GLY A 178 5.89 -9.22 -4.95
C GLY A 178 4.58 -8.52 -4.59
N SER A 179 3.91 -7.85 -5.55
CA SER A 179 2.65 -7.16 -5.28
C SER A 179 1.63 -8.06 -4.61
N CYS A 180 1.05 -7.56 -3.51
CA CYS A 180 0.09 -8.30 -2.71
C CYS A 180 -1.12 -7.45 -2.31
N VAL A 181 -2.16 -8.14 -1.87
CA VAL A 181 -3.38 -7.56 -1.30
C VAL A 181 -3.60 -8.12 0.11
N LEU A 182 -4.40 -7.44 0.93
CA LEU A 182 -4.75 -7.86 2.27
C LEU A 182 -6.23 -8.26 2.33
N HIS A 183 -6.49 -9.51 2.67
CA HIS A 183 -7.83 -10.00 2.96
C HIS A 183 -8.15 -9.84 4.45
N TRP A 184 -9.36 -9.33 4.72
CA TRP A 184 -9.88 -9.13 6.07
C TRP A 184 -11.28 -9.74 6.18
N PRO A 185 -11.41 -10.97 6.72
CA PRO A 185 -12.69 -11.68 6.82
C PRO A 185 -13.75 -10.96 7.66
N GLU A 186 -13.35 -10.39 8.81
CA GLU A 186 -14.27 -9.65 9.68
C GLU A 186 -14.61 -8.25 9.15
N GLY A 187 -13.90 -7.81 8.12
CA GLY A 187 -14.16 -6.56 7.43
C GLY A 187 -15.57 -6.51 6.87
N ALA A 188 -16.02 -5.29 6.59
CA ALA A 188 -17.35 -5.06 6.02
C ALA A 188 -18.54 -5.53 6.89
N GLY A 189 -18.34 -5.76 8.19
CA GLY A 189 -19.38 -6.30 9.07
C GLY A 189 -19.46 -7.83 9.05
N GLY A 190 -18.36 -8.51 8.69
CA GLY A 190 -18.27 -9.96 8.58
C GLY A 190 -18.48 -10.51 7.18
N ASP A 191 -18.81 -9.66 6.19
CA ASP A 191 -18.97 -10.06 4.79
C ASP A 191 -17.63 -10.10 4.01
N GLY A 192 -16.52 -9.80 4.68
CA GLY A 192 -15.18 -9.79 4.11
C GLY A 192 -14.85 -8.51 3.34
N ALA A 193 -13.59 -8.09 3.48
CA ALA A 193 -13.02 -6.97 2.75
C ALA A 193 -11.67 -7.33 2.11
N LEU A 194 -11.37 -6.68 0.99
CA LEU A 194 -10.07 -6.75 0.34
C LEU A 194 -9.45 -5.35 0.25
N LEU A 195 -8.26 -5.17 0.80
CA LEU A 195 -7.51 -3.93 0.67
C LEU A 195 -6.38 -4.15 -0.35
N THR A 196 -6.35 -3.34 -1.40
CA THR A 196 -5.62 -3.73 -2.63
C THR A 196 -4.48 -2.81 -3.02
N GLY A 197 -4.34 -1.66 -2.34
CA GLY A 197 -3.45 -0.61 -2.83
C GLY A 197 -3.89 -0.18 -4.23
N ASP A 198 -3.00 -0.34 -5.21
CA ASP A 198 -3.30 -0.27 -6.64
C ASP A 198 -2.97 -1.58 -7.40
N THR A 199 -2.64 -2.68 -6.70
CA THR A 199 -2.48 -4.01 -7.34
C THR A 199 -3.79 -4.45 -8.01
N ILE A 200 -4.92 -4.09 -7.40
CA ILE A 200 -6.25 -4.06 -8.01
C ILE A 200 -6.82 -2.66 -7.78
N GLN A 201 -6.79 -1.81 -8.80
CA GLN A 201 -7.15 -0.40 -8.64
C GLN A 201 -8.65 -0.17 -8.78
N VAL A 202 -9.28 0.43 -7.77
CA VAL A 202 -10.64 0.98 -7.91
C VAL A 202 -10.60 2.19 -8.84
N VAL A 203 -11.40 2.15 -9.90
CA VAL A 203 -11.50 3.23 -10.89
C VAL A 203 -12.69 4.16 -10.60
N SER A 204 -12.82 5.24 -11.37
CA SER A 204 -13.86 6.25 -11.18
C SER A 204 -15.29 5.68 -11.21
N ASP A 205 -15.55 4.69 -12.07
CA ASP A 205 -16.75 3.87 -11.97
C ASP A 205 -16.52 2.79 -10.90
N ARG A 206 -16.96 3.10 -9.67
CA ARG A 206 -16.74 2.30 -8.46
C ARG A 206 -17.47 0.95 -8.43
N CYS A 207 -18.12 0.56 -9.52
CA CYS A 207 -18.56 -0.81 -9.75
C CYS A 207 -17.46 -1.66 -10.41
N TRP A 208 -16.29 -1.10 -10.69
CA TRP A 208 -15.22 -1.75 -11.44
C TRP A 208 -13.83 -1.46 -10.84
N VAL A 209 -12.90 -2.33 -11.21
CA VAL A 209 -11.46 -2.18 -10.98
C VAL A 209 -10.68 -2.23 -12.31
N SER A 210 -9.38 -1.94 -12.25
CA SER A 210 -8.41 -2.03 -13.35
C SER A 210 -7.10 -2.63 -12.86
N PHE A 211 -6.26 -3.07 -13.81
CA PHE A 211 -4.99 -3.76 -13.57
C PHE A 211 -3.90 -3.15 -14.45
N MET A 212 -2.84 -2.60 -13.87
CA MET A 212 -1.78 -1.94 -14.65
C MET A 212 -0.38 -2.32 -14.18
N TYR A 213 0.51 -2.42 -15.16
CA TYR A 213 1.93 -2.54 -14.89
C TYR A 213 2.45 -1.19 -14.37
N SER A 214 2.05 -0.11 -15.03
CA SER A 214 2.36 1.27 -14.63
C SER A 214 1.11 2.13 -14.76
N TYR A 215 0.52 2.51 -13.62
CA TYR A 215 -0.54 3.53 -13.61
C TYR A 215 -0.09 4.89 -14.11
N PRO A 216 1.06 5.47 -13.67
CA PRO A 216 1.44 6.81 -14.10
C PRO A 216 1.80 6.87 -15.60
N ASN A 217 2.31 5.77 -16.17
CA ASN A 217 2.67 5.71 -17.60
C ASN A 217 1.60 5.02 -18.46
N LEU A 218 0.46 4.65 -17.88
CA LEU A 218 -0.64 3.97 -18.55
C LEU A 218 -0.24 2.68 -19.29
N ILE A 219 0.67 1.89 -18.72
CA ILE A 219 1.12 0.60 -19.27
C ILE A 219 0.23 -0.53 -18.73
N PRO A 220 -0.50 -1.26 -19.60
CA PRO A 220 -1.40 -2.32 -19.17
C PRO A 220 -0.66 -3.55 -18.66
N LEU A 221 -1.30 -4.35 -17.79
CA LEU A 221 -0.82 -5.70 -17.52
C LEU A 221 -1.19 -6.64 -18.67
N GLY A 222 -0.33 -7.63 -18.89
CA GLY A 222 -0.59 -8.70 -19.86
C GLY A 222 -1.63 -9.72 -19.35
N PRO A 223 -2.27 -10.48 -20.26
CA PRO A 223 -3.35 -11.40 -19.93
C PRO A 223 -3.06 -12.40 -18.81
N ASN A 224 -1.84 -12.95 -18.78
CA ASN A 224 -1.45 -13.95 -17.77
C ASN A 224 -1.32 -13.34 -16.37
N ALA A 225 -0.80 -12.11 -16.26
CA ALA A 225 -0.69 -11.43 -14.98
C ALA A 225 -2.08 -11.10 -14.41
N ILE A 226 -3.00 -10.64 -15.26
CA ILE A 226 -4.39 -10.35 -14.85
C ILE A 226 -5.09 -11.63 -14.35
N ARG A 227 -4.97 -12.74 -15.10
CA ARG A 227 -5.54 -14.03 -14.66
C ARG A 227 -4.94 -14.49 -13.33
N GLY A 228 -3.62 -14.38 -13.17
CA GLY A 228 -2.95 -14.70 -11.91
C GLY A 228 -3.48 -13.90 -10.73
N ILE A 229 -3.71 -12.59 -10.89
CA ILE A 229 -4.30 -11.75 -9.84
C ILE A 229 -5.72 -12.23 -9.50
N VAL A 230 -6.56 -12.51 -10.50
CA VAL A 230 -7.94 -12.99 -10.29
C VAL A 230 -7.95 -14.35 -9.59
N ASP A 231 -7.08 -15.27 -10.01
CA ASP A 231 -6.97 -16.62 -9.45
C ASP A 231 -6.48 -16.58 -8.00
N ALA A 232 -5.54 -15.68 -7.67
CA ALA A 232 -4.99 -15.53 -6.32
C ALA A 232 -6.07 -15.10 -5.30
N VAL A 233 -6.98 -14.20 -5.69
CA VAL A 233 -8.04 -13.70 -4.79
C VAL A 233 -9.34 -14.52 -4.86
N ALA A 234 -9.50 -15.40 -5.84
CA ALA A 234 -10.70 -16.21 -6.03
C ALA A 234 -11.11 -17.08 -4.82
N PRO A 235 -10.18 -17.66 -4.02
CA PRO A 235 -10.52 -18.47 -2.84
C PRO A 235 -11.11 -17.67 -1.68
N TYR A 236 -10.97 -16.34 -1.68
CA TYR A 236 -11.32 -15.48 -0.55
C TYR A 236 -12.68 -14.82 -0.77
N ASP A 237 -13.49 -14.75 0.26
CA ASP A 237 -14.78 -14.06 0.21
C ASP A 237 -14.62 -12.61 0.67
N PHE A 238 -15.06 -11.68 -0.16
CA PHE A 238 -15.01 -10.25 0.11
C PHE A 238 -16.14 -9.52 -0.62
N GLU A 239 -16.98 -8.84 0.14
CA GLU A 239 -18.07 -8.03 -0.36
C GLU A 239 -17.64 -6.59 -0.66
N ARG A 240 -16.61 -6.09 0.06
CA ARG A 240 -16.04 -4.75 -0.12
C ARG A 240 -14.60 -4.78 -0.57
N LEU A 241 -14.20 -3.78 -1.35
CA LEU A 241 -12.81 -3.57 -1.75
C LEU A 241 -12.40 -2.11 -1.56
N TYR A 242 -11.27 -1.91 -0.89
CA TYR A 242 -10.70 -0.60 -0.56
C TYR A 242 -9.37 -0.40 -1.31
N GLY A 243 -9.31 0.63 -2.15
CA GLY A 243 -8.09 1.06 -2.84
C GLY A 243 -7.22 2.00 -1.99
N ALA A 244 -6.12 2.48 -2.58
CA ALA A 244 -5.13 3.31 -1.90
C ALA A 244 -5.48 4.80 -1.68
N TRP A 245 -6.62 5.28 -2.18
CA TRP A 245 -7.02 6.70 -2.09
C TRP A 245 -8.40 6.88 -1.48
N SER A 246 -8.64 8.05 -0.86
CA SER A 246 -9.93 8.36 -0.26
C SER A 246 -11.07 8.27 -1.28
N GLY A 247 -12.14 7.54 -0.94
CA GLY A 247 -13.31 7.36 -1.80
C GLY A 247 -13.17 6.27 -2.88
N HIS A 248 -11.97 5.70 -3.07
CA HIS A 248 -11.70 4.59 -4.00
C HIS A 248 -12.16 3.27 -3.38
N VAL A 249 -13.48 3.08 -3.35
CA VAL A 249 -14.13 1.92 -2.70
C VAL A 249 -15.14 1.29 -3.63
N VAL A 250 -15.04 -0.03 -3.82
CA VAL A 250 -16.15 -0.84 -4.35
C VAL A 250 -17.00 -1.28 -3.15
N ALA A 251 -18.18 -0.68 -3.03
CA ALA A 251 -18.98 -0.75 -1.80
C ALA A 251 -19.77 -2.05 -1.60
N SER A 252 -19.94 -2.83 -2.67
CA SER A 252 -20.67 -4.10 -2.72
C SER A 252 -20.26 -4.90 -3.95
N ASP A 253 -20.50 -6.21 -3.95
CA ASP A 253 -20.25 -7.14 -5.05
C ASP A 253 -18.79 -7.09 -5.56
N ALA A 254 -17.85 -6.86 -4.63
CA ALA A 254 -16.45 -6.61 -4.97
C ALA A 254 -15.77 -7.81 -5.64
N LYS A 255 -16.07 -9.04 -5.20
CA LYS A 255 -15.52 -10.26 -5.82
C LYS A 255 -15.95 -10.41 -7.27
N ALA A 256 -17.22 -10.15 -7.59
CA ALA A 256 -17.66 -10.14 -8.97
C ALA A 256 -17.09 -8.94 -9.73
N ALA A 257 -16.87 -7.79 -9.08
CA ALA A 257 -16.25 -6.60 -9.66
C ALA A 257 -14.87 -6.90 -10.23
N VAL A 258 -14.04 -7.61 -9.46
CA VAL A 258 -12.71 -8.05 -9.90
C VAL A 258 -12.82 -8.95 -11.15
N ARG A 259 -13.72 -9.94 -11.13
CA ARG A 259 -13.91 -10.89 -12.24
C ARG A 259 -14.39 -10.20 -13.52
N ARG A 260 -15.51 -9.45 -13.45
CA ARG A 260 -16.07 -8.75 -14.63
C ARG A 260 -15.09 -7.70 -15.18
N SER A 261 -14.34 -7.03 -14.31
CA SER A 261 -13.30 -6.10 -14.74
C SER A 261 -12.19 -6.79 -15.50
N ALA A 262 -11.72 -7.94 -15.03
CA ALA A 262 -10.69 -8.71 -15.71
C ALA A 262 -11.16 -9.17 -17.09
N GLU A 263 -12.36 -9.73 -17.18
CA GLU A 263 -12.98 -10.13 -18.46
C GLU A 263 -13.03 -8.95 -19.44
N ARG A 264 -13.61 -7.82 -18.99
CA ARG A 264 -13.70 -6.59 -19.79
C ARG A 264 -12.33 -6.07 -20.20
N TYR A 265 -11.32 -6.12 -19.32
CA TYR A 265 -9.98 -5.63 -19.61
C TYR A 265 -9.30 -6.50 -20.68
N LEU A 266 -9.38 -7.83 -20.53
CA LEU A 266 -8.82 -8.81 -21.46
C LEU A 266 -9.42 -8.71 -22.85
N GLU A 267 -10.71 -8.39 -22.96
CA GLU A 267 -11.36 -8.11 -24.24
C GLU A 267 -10.76 -6.89 -24.97
N LYS A 268 -10.29 -5.87 -24.23
CA LYS A 268 -9.79 -4.62 -24.81
C LYS A 268 -8.31 -4.69 -25.22
N ILE A 269 -7.48 -5.42 -24.49
CA ILE A 269 -6.04 -5.50 -24.79
C ILE A 269 -5.68 -6.54 -25.86
N GLY A 270 -6.65 -7.36 -26.29
CA GLY A 270 -6.39 -8.50 -27.17
C GLY A 270 -5.80 -9.68 -26.39
N ARG A 271 -6.13 -10.91 -26.79
CA ARG A 271 -5.63 -12.13 -26.14
C ARG A 271 -4.13 -12.33 -26.34
#